data_AF-A0A660TSJ1-F1
#
_entry.id   AF-A0A660TSJ1-F1
#
_cell.length_a   1.000
_cell.length_b   1.000
_cell.length_c   1.000
_cell.angle_alpha   90.00
_cell.angle_beta   90.00
_cell.angle_gamma   90.00
#
_symmetry.space_group_name_H-M   'P 1'
#
loop_
_entity.id
_entity.type
_entity.pdbx_description
1 polymer ?
#
loop_
_entity_poly.entity_id
_entity_poly.type
_entity_poly.pdbx_seq_one_letter_code
_entity_poly.pdbx_strand_id
1 'polypeptide(L)'
;GSILFAKFWIETTDMGPAAVARQIQSSGMQIPGFRRDPRVLRKVLERYIPVVTVIGGAAVGALAGFANLIGTVGNASGTGLLLTVGIIIHLYEDIAKEQAMEMHPVLRGFFGNE
;
A
#
# COMPACT_ATOMS: atom_id res chain seq x y z
N GLY A 1 -14.79 10.59 -6.83
CA GLY A 1 -14.75 9.14 -7.10
C GLY A 1 -14.37 8.32 -5.89
N SER A 2 -13.18 8.56 -5.31
CA SER A 2 -12.59 7.71 -4.26
C SER A 2 -13.41 7.57 -2.97
N ILE A 3 -14.07 8.62 -2.48
CA ILE A 3 -14.90 8.55 -1.25
C ILE A 3 -16.15 7.68 -1.49
N LEU A 4 -16.77 7.80 -2.67
CA LEU A 4 -17.93 6.98 -3.04
C LEU A 4 -17.53 5.51 -3.20
N PHE A 5 -16.40 5.26 -3.87
CA PHE A 5 -15.82 3.93 -4.00
C PHE A 5 -15.46 3.32 -2.64
N ALA A 6 -14.87 4.08 -1.73
CA ALA A 6 -14.52 3.60 -0.39
C ALA A 6 -15.75 3.23 0.44
N LYS A 7 -16.85 3.99 0.34
CA LYS A 7 -18.13 3.60 0.96
C LYS A 7 -18.71 2.33 0.35
N PHE A 8 -18.72 2.24 -0.98
CA PHE A 8 -19.25 1.08 -1.68
C PHE A 8 -18.42 -0.18 -1.41
N TRP A 9 -17.10 -0.04 -1.31
CA TRP A 9 -16.18 -1.11 -0.95
C TRP A 9 -16.49 -1.69 0.43
N ILE A 10 -16.73 -0.86 1.43
CA ILE A 10 -17.05 -1.34 2.79
C ILE A 10 -18.38 -2.08 2.83
N GLU A 11 -19.38 -1.58 2.11
CA GLU A 11 -20.68 -2.24 1.99
C GLU A 11 -20.57 -3.58 1.25
N THR A 12 -19.75 -3.64 0.20
CA THR A 12 -19.56 -4.83 -0.64
C THR A 12 -18.66 -5.89 0.01
N THR A 13 -17.69 -5.48 0.84
CA THR A 13 -16.66 -6.38 1.40
C THR A 13 -17.02 -6.89 2.81
N ASP A 14 -18.29 -6.78 3.22
CA ASP A 14 -18.77 -7.18 4.55
C ASP A 14 -17.91 -6.58 5.70
N MET A 15 -17.36 -5.37 5.49
CA MET A 15 -16.59 -4.62 6.50
C MET A 15 -17.46 -3.63 7.27
N GLY A 16 -18.78 -3.82 7.21
CA GLY A 16 -19.73 -2.98 7.91
C GLY A 16 -19.59 -3.08 9.44
N PRO A 17 -20.07 -2.07 10.19
CA PRO A 17 -19.98 -2.04 11.66
C PRO A 17 -20.55 -3.29 12.34
N ALA A 18 -21.60 -3.88 11.78
CA ALA A 18 -22.20 -5.10 12.30
C ALA A 18 -21.36 -6.36 12.03
N ALA A 19 -20.69 -6.44 10.89
CA ALA A 19 -19.86 -7.57 10.51
C ALA A 19 -18.53 -7.57 11.27
N VAL A 20 -17.86 -6.41 11.36
CA VAL A 20 -16.66 -6.23 12.18
C VAL A 20 -16.96 -6.47 13.67
N ALA A 21 -18.12 -6.01 14.18
CA ALA A 21 -18.53 -6.32 15.55
C ALA A 21 -18.73 -7.83 15.80
N ARG A 22 -19.31 -8.56 14.83
CA ARG A 22 -19.43 -10.03 14.92
C ARG A 22 -18.07 -10.72 14.86
N GLN A 23 -17.14 -10.23 14.03
CA GLN A 23 -15.78 -10.76 13.91
C GLN A 23 -14.95 -10.55 15.18
N ILE A 24 -15.06 -9.39 15.81
CA ILE A 24 -14.42 -9.10 17.11
C ILE A 24 -14.99 -10.02 18.21
N GLN A 25 -16.31 -10.24 18.19
CA GLN A 25 -16.95 -11.15 19.14
C GLN A 25 -16.55 -12.62 18.92
N SER A 26 -16.50 -13.09 17.67
CA SER A 26 -16.17 -14.48 17.34
C SER A 26 -14.69 -14.82 17.54
N SER A 27 -13.80 -13.82 17.45
CA SER A 27 -12.38 -13.96 17.77
C SER A 27 -12.07 -13.99 19.28
N GLY A 28 -13.11 -13.95 20.14
CA GLY A 28 -12.95 -13.99 21.60
C GLY A 28 -12.41 -12.69 22.21
N MET A 29 -12.32 -11.62 21.40
CA MET A 29 -11.80 -10.33 21.83
C MET A 29 -12.90 -9.57 22.59
N GLN A 30 -12.69 -9.35 23.89
CA GLN A 30 -13.61 -8.60 24.75
C GLN A 30 -13.01 -7.23 25.07
N ILE A 31 -13.74 -6.15 24.77
CA ILE A 31 -13.34 -4.82 25.27
C ILE A 31 -13.46 -4.85 26.80
N PRO A 32 -12.36 -4.64 27.55
CA PRO A 32 -12.42 -4.64 29.01
C PRO A 32 -13.36 -3.53 29.50
N GLY A 33 -14.32 -3.87 30.38
CA GLY A 33 -15.23 -2.90 31.01
C GLY A 33 -16.70 -2.95 30.59
N PHE A 34 -17.10 -3.73 29.59
CA PHE A 34 -18.51 -3.92 29.21
C PHE A 34 -18.94 -5.40 29.15
N ARG A 35 -20.18 -5.70 29.58
CA ARG A 35 -20.83 -7.00 29.34
C ARG A 35 -20.89 -7.25 27.82
N ARG A 36 -20.82 -8.53 27.40
CA ARG A 36 -20.80 -9.00 25.99
C ARG A 36 -22.06 -8.62 25.19
N ASP A 37 -22.35 -7.32 25.02
CA ASP A 37 -23.48 -6.84 24.25
C ASP A 37 -22.99 -6.26 22.90
N PRO A 38 -23.15 -7.02 21.79
CA PRO A 38 -22.73 -6.57 20.46
C PRO A 38 -23.43 -5.28 20.00
N ARG A 39 -24.52 -4.86 20.66
CA ARG A 39 -25.22 -3.60 20.36
C ARG A 39 -24.38 -2.37 20.70
N VAL A 40 -23.62 -2.41 21.79
CA VAL A 40 -22.77 -1.29 22.22
C VAL A 40 -21.57 -1.16 21.30
N LEU A 41 -20.91 -2.28 20.99
CA LEU A 41 -19.79 -2.32 20.05
C LEU A 41 -20.19 -1.80 18.68
N ARG A 42 -21.33 -2.25 18.15
CA ARG A 42 -21.87 -1.78 16.87
C ARG A 42 -22.07 -0.26 16.85
N LYS A 43 -22.63 0.32 17.92
CA LYS A 43 -22.92 1.77 18.00
C LYS A 43 -21.64 2.61 18.05
N VAL A 44 -20.57 2.08 18.65
CA VAL A 44 -19.25 2.71 18.61
C VAL A 44 -18.67 2.62 17.20
N LEU A 45 -18.62 1.41 16.62
CA LEU A 45 -18.06 1.17 15.28
C LEU A 45 -18.80 1.95 14.18
N GLU A 46 -20.12 2.13 14.31
CA GLU A 46 -20.95 2.90 13.39
C GLU A 46 -20.52 4.37 13.29
N ARG A 47 -19.90 4.91 14.34
CA ARG A 47 -19.36 6.27 14.32
C ARG A 47 -17.90 6.33 13.85
N TYR A 48 -17.10 5.31 14.08
CA TYR A 48 -15.68 5.29 13.71
C TYR A 48 -15.46 4.86 12.25
N ILE A 49 -16.15 3.83 11.77
CA ILE A 49 -15.93 3.26 10.43
C ILE A 49 -16.11 4.33 9.34
N PRO A 50 -17.23 5.10 9.28
CA PRO A 50 -17.42 6.08 8.22
C PRO A 50 -16.36 7.19 8.22
N VAL A 51 -15.85 7.58 9.39
CA VAL A 51 -14.81 8.62 9.51
C VAL A 51 -13.49 8.09 8.95
N VAL A 52 -13.09 6.88 9.33
CA VAL A 52 -11.88 6.22 8.81
C VAL A 52 -11.99 5.99 7.31
N THR A 53 -13.17 5.62 6.80
CA THR A 53 -13.42 5.48 5.35
C THR A 53 -13.20 6.77 4.59
N VAL A 54 -13.67 7.90 5.11
CA VAL A 54 -13.55 9.20 4.43
C VAL A 54 -12.10 9.65 4.43
N ILE A 55 -11.39 9.50 5.55
CA ILE A 55 -9.96 9.84 5.64
C ILE A 55 -9.13 8.94 4.71
N GLY A 56 -9.37 7.62 4.74
CA GLY A 56 -8.69 6.67 3.86
C GLY A 56 -9.01 6.91 2.38
N GLY A 57 -10.27 7.17 2.05
CA GLY A 57 -10.70 7.49 0.69
C GLY A 57 -10.17 8.84 0.18
N ALA A 58 -9.98 9.81 1.08
CA ALA A 58 -9.31 11.08 0.76
C ALA A 58 -7.81 10.88 0.54
N ALA A 59 -7.12 10.11 1.39
CA ALA A 59 -5.70 9.79 1.24
C ALA A 59 -5.42 9.01 -0.04
N VAL A 60 -6.19 7.95 -0.32
CA VAL A 60 -6.08 7.18 -1.56
C VAL A 60 -6.46 8.02 -2.77
N GLY A 61 -7.48 8.89 -2.65
CA GLY A 61 -7.83 9.84 -3.70
C GLY A 61 -6.74 10.86 -3.99
N ALA A 62 -6.07 11.36 -2.95
CA ALA A 62 -4.92 12.27 -3.07
C ALA A 62 -3.72 11.55 -3.69
N LEU A 63 -3.42 10.31 -3.29
CA LEU A 63 -2.38 9.49 -3.91
C LEU A 63 -2.67 9.18 -5.37
N ALA A 64 -3.90 8.81 -5.71
CA ALA A 64 -4.33 8.59 -7.08
C ALA A 64 -4.28 9.89 -7.90
N GLY A 65 -4.68 11.01 -7.30
CA GLY A 65 -4.55 12.34 -7.90
C GLY A 65 -3.09 12.71 -8.14
N PHE A 66 -2.20 12.43 -7.18
CA PHE A 66 -0.77 12.69 -7.30
C PHE A 66 -0.11 11.77 -8.34
N ALA A 67 -0.46 10.49 -8.35
CA ALA A 67 -0.04 9.53 -9.38
C ALA A 67 -0.53 9.96 -10.77
N ASN A 68 -1.78 10.44 -10.87
CA ASN A 68 -2.27 11.04 -12.09
C ASN A 68 -1.49 12.30 -12.42
N LEU A 69 -1.19 13.23 -11.51
CA LEU A 69 -0.41 14.43 -11.84
C LEU A 69 0.99 14.07 -12.35
N ILE A 70 1.68 13.12 -11.72
CA ILE A 70 2.94 12.56 -12.20
C ILE A 70 2.76 11.90 -13.58
N GLY A 71 1.67 11.17 -13.79
CA GLY A 71 1.31 10.53 -15.05
C GLY A 71 0.58 11.40 -16.08
N THR A 72 0.26 12.66 -15.78
CA THR A 72 -0.45 13.62 -16.66
C THR A 72 0.50 14.73 -17.12
N VAL A 73 1.54 15.05 -16.35
CA VAL A 73 2.63 15.96 -16.78
C VAL A 73 3.44 15.38 -17.94
N GLY A 74 3.41 14.07 -18.13
CA GLY A 74 3.78 13.46 -19.39
C GLY A 74 2.79 12.36 -19.68
N ASN A 75 2.43 12.16 -20.94
CA ASN A 75 2.02 10.85 -21.43
C ASN A 75 3.19 9.85 -21.26
N ALA A 76 3.67 9.65 -20.02
CA ALA A 76 4.60 8.63 -19.64
C ALA A 76 3.82 7.32 -19.70
N SER A 77 3.63 6.87 -20.94
CA SER A 77 3.25 5.52 -21.30
C SER A 77 3.91 4.56 -20.31
N GLY A 78 3.22 3.48 -19.91
CA GLY A 78 3.79 2.46 -19.00
C GLY A 78 5.22 2.03 -19.38
N THR A 79 5.59 2.15 -20.67
CA THR A 79 6.95 2.02 -21.19
C THR A 79 8.00 2.92 -20.54
N GLY A 80 7.72 4.21 -20.33
CA GLY A 80 8.66 5.16 -19.74
C GLY A 80 8.93 4.86 -18.27
N LEU A 81 7.89 4.48 -17.52
CA LEU A 81 8.03 4.05 -16.13
C LEU A 81 8.87 2.77 -16.02
N LEU A 82 8.60 1.79 -16.88
CA LEU A 82 9.38 0.55 -16.94
C LEU A 82 10.84 0.81 -17.32
N LEU A 83 11.10 1.71 -18.28
CA LEU A 83 12.44 2.15 -18.65
C LEU A 83 13.16 2.81 -17.49
N THR A 84 12.52 3.74 -16.77
CA THR A 84 13.13 4.41 -15.62
C THR A 84 13.48 3.41 -14.52
N VAL A 85 12.58 2.49 -14.20
CA VAL A 85 12.85 1.43 -13.21
C VAL A 85 14.01 0.55 -13.69
N GLY A 86 14.05 0.19 -14.97
CA GLY A 86 15.14 -0.59 -15.56
C GLY A 86 16.50 0.13 -15.47
N ILE A 87 16.55 1.42 -15.80
CA ILE A 87 17.77 2.23 -15.68
C ILE A 87 18.26 2.28 -14.23
N ILE A 88 17.35 2.46 -13.26
CA ILE A 88 17.71 2.49 -11.83
C ILE A 88 18.27 1.15 -11.37
N ILE A 89 17.66 0.02 -11.77
CA ILE A 89 18.15 -1.31 -11.41
C ILE A 89 19.53 -1.55 -12.03
N HIS A 90 19.73 -1.23 -13.31
CA HIS A 90 21.03 -1.36 -13.96
C HIS A 90 22.10 -0.50 -13.29
N LEU A 91 21.78 0.76 -12.97
CA LEU A 91 22.69 1.65 -12.26
C LEU A 91 23.08 1.08 -10.88
N TYR A 92 22.13 0.50 -10.16
CA TYR A 92 22.40 -0.17 -8.89
C TYR A 92 23.33 -1.38 -9.06
N GLU A 93 23.10 -2.22 -10.08
CA GLU A 93 23.94 -3.37 -10.38
C GLU A 93 25.37 -2.96 -10.75
N ASP A 94 25.54 -1.88 -11.52
CA ASP A 94 26.86 -1.41 -11.95
C ASP A 94 27.67 -0.86 -10.76
N ILE A 95 27.03 -0.10 -9.87
CA ILE A 95 27.65 0.35 -8.62
C ILE A 95 28.01 -0.85 -7.73
N ALA A 96 27.12 -1.83 -7.63
CA ALA A 96 27.37 -3.04 -6.85
C ALA A 96 28.54 -3.88 -7.44
N LYS A 97 28.66 -3.95 -8.76
CA LYS A 97 29.79 -4.59 -9.45
C LYS A 97 31.08 -3.82 -9.22
N GLU A 98 31.08 -2.50 -9.29
CA GLU A 98 32.26 -1.68 -8.97
C GLU A 98 32.74 -1.93 -7.55
N GLN A 99 31.84 -1.93 -6.56
CA GLN A 99 32.20 -2.27 -5.18
C GLN A 99 32.73 -3.71 -5.05
N ALA A 100 32.14 -4.68 -5.76
CA ALA A 100 32.64 -6.05 -5.76
C ALA A 100 34.03 -6.17 -6.41
N MET A 101 34.29 -5.41 -7.48
CA MET A 101 35.58 -5.37 -8.17
C MET A 101 36.66 -4.64 -7.35
N GLU A 102 36.30 -3.61 -6.59
CA GLU A 102 37.20 -2.93 -5.65
C GLU A 102 37.51 -3.78 -4.41
N MET A 103 36.58 -4.63 -3.96
CA MET A 103 36.78 -5.54 -2.84
C MET A 103 37.54 -6.83 -3.21
N HIS A 104 37.52 -7.28 -4.46
CA HIS A 104 38.23 -8.49 -4.92
C HIS A 104 39.16 -8.23 -6.13
N PRO A 105 40.46 -7.89 -5.91
CA PRO A 105 41.43 -7.67 -6.99
C PRO A 105 41.74 -8.91 -7.86
N VAL A 106 41.18 -10.08 -7.54
CA VAL A 106 41.47 -11.38 -8.17
C VAL A 106 40.64 -11.63 -9.44
N LEU A 107 39.52 -10.93 -9.64
CA LEU A 107 38.69 -11.06 -10.85
C LEU A 107 39.28 -10.34 -12.08
N ARG A 108 40.26 -9.45 -11.88
CA ARG A 108 40.97 -8.74 -12.95
C ARG A 108 41.81 -9.68 -13.84
N GLY A 109 42.29 -10.79 -13.29
CA GLY A 109 43.20 -11.71 -13.98
C GLY A 109 42.53 -12.78 -14.84
N PHE A 110 41.26 -13.12 -14.58
CA PHE A 110 40.56 -14.21 -15.29
C PHE A 110 39.82 -13.76 -16.56
N PHE A 111 39.50 -12.46 -16.71
CA PHE A 111 38.82 -11.91 -17.88
C PHE A 111 39.68 -10.94 -18.71
N GLY A 112 40.95 -10.73 -18.33
CA GLY A 112 41.89 -9.87 -19.05
C GLY A 112 42.78 -10.60 -20.06
N ASN A 113 42.51 -11.87 -20.35
CA ASN A 113 43.29 -12.67 -21.28
C ASN A 113 42.40 -13.63 -22.08
N GLU A 114 41.39 -13.08 -22.75
CA GLU A 114 40.97 -13.46 -24.10
C GLU A 114 40.25 -12.27 -24.78
#